data_AF-A0A7Y8L8D1-F1
#
_entry.id   AF-A0A7Y8L8D1-F1
#
_cell.length_a   1.000
_cell.length_b   1.000
_cell.length_c   1.000
_cell.angle_alpha   90.00
_cell.angle_beta   90.00
_cell.angle_gamma   90.00
#
_symmetry.space_group_name_H-M   'P 1'
#
loop_
_entity.id
_entity.type
_entity.pdbx_description
1 polymer ?
#
loop_
_entity_poly.entity_id
_entity_poly.type
_entity_poly.pdbx_seq_one_letter_code
_entity_poly.pdbx_strand_id
1 'polypeptide(L)' 'ANWQIGEDVIIPPPGSCGAAKERVEQAGTDYRCLDWFLCLKKCPHGK' A
#
# COMPACT_ATOMS: atom_id res chain seq x y z
N ALA A 1 15.41 -3.86 -4.58
CA ALA A 1 14.07 -3.68 -5.14
C ALA A 1 14.10 -4.21 -6.57
N ASN A 2 13.42 -5.34 -6.84
CA ASN A 2 13.46 -6.06 -8.13
C ASN A 2 12.04 -6.47 -8.55
N TRP A 3 11.08 -5.56 -8.39
CA TRP A 3 9.65 -5.84 -8.56
C TRP A 3 9.36 -6.50 -9.91
N GLN A 4 8.55 -7.56 -9.89
CA GLN A 4 8.07 -8.28 -11.06
C GLN A 4 6.55 -8.12 -11.22
N ILE A 5 6.06 -8.29 -12.45
CA ILE A 5 4.62 -8.25 -12.75
C ILE A 5 3.90 -9.31 -11.92
N GLY A 6 2.89 -8.87 -11.15
CA GLY A 6 2.10 -9.71 -10.24
C GLY A 6 2.49 -9.61 -8.77
N GLU A 7 3.68 -9.09 -8.44
CA GLU A 7 4.02 -8.76 -7.07
C GLU A 7 3.27 -7.51 -6.58
N ASP A 8 3.05 -7.40 -5.28
CA ASP A 8 2.33 -6.26 -4.70
C ASP A 8 3.01 -4.93 -5.06
N VAL A 9 2.22 -3.92 -5.38
CA VAL A 9 2.68 -2.58 -5.75
C VAL A 9 2.58 -1.62 -4.58
N ILE A 10 3.54 -0.71 -4.48
CA ILE A 10 3.55 0.34 -3.46
C ILE A 10 2.46 1.36 -3.78
N ILE A 11 1.67 1.69 -2.76
CA ILE A 11 0.71 2.79 -2.82
C ILE A 11 1.47 4.09 -2.50
N PRO A 12 1.22 5.19 -3.24
CA PRO A 12 1.83 6.48 -2.95
C PRO A 12 1.70 6.86 -1.47
N PRO A 13 2.72 7.49 -0.86
CA PRO A 13 2.69 7.84 0.55
C PRO A 13 1.58 8.86 0.86
N PRO A 14 1.07 8.90 2.10
CA PRO A 14 0.06 9.87 2.49
C PRO A 14 0.60 11.31 2.43
N GLY A 15 -0.22 12.25 1.98
CA GLY A 15 0.15 13.67 1.89
C GLY A 15 0.04 14.44 3.21
N SER A 16 -0.48 13.80 4.28
CA SER A 16 -0.65 14.42 5.59
C SER A 16 -0.67 13.37 6.71
N CYS A 17 -0.44 13.81 7.95
CA CYS A 17 -0.51 12.93 9.12
C CYS A 17 -1.92 12.33 9.33
N GLY A 18 -2.98 13.08 9.02
CA GLY A 18 -4.37 12.60 9.13
C GLY A 18 -4.64 11.45 8.13
N ALA A 19 -4.22 11.62 6.88
CA ALA A 19 -4.34 10.59 5.86
C ALA A 19 -3.47 9.36 6.16
N ALA A 20 -2.32 9.55 6.84
CA ALA A 20 -1.49 8.43 7.29
C ALA A 20 -2.22 7.58 8.34
N LYS A 21 -2.85 8.22 9.34
CA LYS A 21 -3.62 7.53 10.37
C LYS A 21 -4.78 6.74 9.77
N GLU A 22 -5.59 7.39 8.94
CA GLU A 22 -6.74 6.75 8.28
C GLU A 22 -6.31 5.51 7.49
N ARG A 23 -5.18 5.58 6.77
CA ARG A 23 -4.68 4.45 5.98
C ARG A 23 -4.19 3.27 6.82
N VAL A 24 -3.57 3.53 7.96
CA VAL A 24 -3.13 2.46 8.87
C VAL A 24 -4.34 1.80 9.53
N GLU A 25 -5.35 2.59 9.93
CA GLU A 25 -6.58 2.09 10.56
C GLU A 25 -7.46 1.27 9.59
N GLN A 26 -7.47 1.64 8.31
CA GLN A 26 -8.26 0.97 7.26
C GLN A 26 -7.50 -0.17 6.55
N ALA A 27 -6.27 -0.48 6.95
CA ALA A 27 -5.50 -1.57 6.34
C ALA A 27 -6.14 -2.94 6.64
N GLY A 28 -6.19 -3.83 5.63
CA GLY A 28 -6.66 -5.21 5.84
C GLY A 28 -7.18 -5.93 4.60
N THR A 29 -8.06 -5.28 3.82
CA THR A 29 -8.73 -5.94 2.68
C THR A 29 -8.08 -5.57 1.35
N ASP A 30 -8.06 -4.29 1.01
CA ASP A 30 -7.60 -3.81 -0.31
C ASP A 30 -6.09 -3.59 -0.37
N TYR A 31 -5.49 -3.33 0.79
CA TYR A 31 -4.07 -3.09 0.93
C TYR A 31 -3.59 -3.40 2.35
N ARG A 32 -2.28 -3.63 2.46
CA ARG A 32 -1.59 -3.84 3.73
C ARG A 32 -0.57 -2.74 3.95
N CYS A 33 -0.47 -2.23 5.16
CA CYS A 33 0.58 -1.28 5.53
C CYS A 33 1.65 -2.00 6.34
N LEU A 34 2.89 -1.93 5.87
CA LEU A 34 4.06 -2.35 6.65
C LEU A 34 4.46 -1.24 7.63
N ASP A 35 4.23 0.00 7.23
CA ASP A 35 4.44 1.21 8.03
C ASP A 35 3.48 2.32 7.54
N TRP A 36 3.39 3.44 8.25
CA TRP A 36 2.48 4.55 7.94
C TRP A 36 2.74 5.19 6.56
N PHE A 37 3.98 5.13 6.08
CA PHE A 37 4.39 5.64 4.78
C PHE A 37 4.52 4.56 3.71
N LEU A 38 4.45 3.27 4.09
CA LEU A 38 4.69 2.14 3.21
C LEU A 38 3.53 1.16 3.26
N CYS A 39 2.62 1.33 2.31
CA CYS A 39 1.51 0.40 2.09
C CYS A 39 1.62 -0.25 0.70
N LEU A 40 1.19 -1.50 0.62
CA LEU A 40 1.25 -2.36 -0.56
C LEU A 40 -0.17 -2.82 -0.92
N LYS A 41 -0.50 -2.81 -2.20
CA LYS A 41 -1.74 -3.42 -2.73
C LYS A 41 -1.42 -4.47 -3.79
N LYS A 42 -2.36 -5.37 -4.04
CA LYS A 42 -2.24 -6.35 -5.12
C LYS A 42 -2.08 -5.65 -6.46
N CYS A 43 -1.17 -6.15 -7.30
CA CYS A 43 -0.98 -5.61 -8.65
C CYS A 43 -2.24 -5.89 -9.48
N PRO A 44 -2.86 -4.86 -10.09
CA PRO A 44 -4.02 -5.06 -10.96
C PRO A 44 -3.66 -5.70 -12.31
N HIS A 45 -2.38 -5.92 -12.59
CA HIS A 45 -1.88 -6.40 -13.91
C HIS A 45 -1.20 -7.78 -13.83
N GLY A 46 -1.17 -8.40 -12.65
CA GLY A 46 -0.83 -9.82 -12.51
C GLY A 46 -2.11 -10.64 -12.64
N LYS A 47 -2.13 -11.62 -13.55
CA LYS A 47 -3.20 -12.62 -13.61
C LYS A 47 -3.40 -13.34 -12.27
#